data_AF-A0A4W5MBR2-F1
#
_entry.id   AF-A0A4W5MBR2-F1
#
_cell.length_a   1.000
_cell.length_b   1.000
_cell.length_c   1.000
_cell.angle_alpha   90.00
_cell.angle_beta   90.00
_cell.angle_gamma   90.00
#
_symmetry.space_group_name_H-M   'P 1'
#
loop_
_entity.id
_entity.type
_entity.pdbx_description
1 polymer ?
#
loop_
_entity_poly.entity_id
_entity_poly.type
_entity_poly.pdbx_seq_one_letter_code
_entity_poly.pdbx_strand_id
1 'polypeptide(L)'
;MTSPPFEEVELNKKHEEILGKRAVLLQQMESRYEQQKSKRKQQVKLSQAAHERNAQLLQDLQKMENRLRTRKLPHPDILSLETRYWASVEEKIPEWESFLLGKGPHPSSDPSRTPKQQKQKTLPRDHATTQDGALPPRPILKHVK
;
A
#
# COMPACT_ATOMS: atom_id res chain seq x y z
N MET A 1 23.82 -18.72 80.52
CA MET A 1 23.82 -18.56 79.05
C MET A 1 24.44 -19.82 78.47
N THR A 2 23.64 -20.82 78.14
CA THR A 2 24.07 -22.08 77.50
C THR A 2 24.16 -21.84 76.00
N SER A 3 25.35 -22.00 75.42
CA SER A 3 25.56 -21.87 73.97
C SER A 3 24.81 -22.99 73.24
N PRO A 4 24.14 -22.72 72.10
CA PRO A 4 23.49 -23.76 71.32
C PRO A 4 24.51 -24.79 70.80
N PRO A 5 24.11 -26.07 70.64
CA PRO A 5 24.96 -27.11 70.06
C PRO A 5 25.40 -26.73 68.64
N PHE A 6 26.64 -27.07 68.28
CA PHE A 6 27.23 -26.76 66.97
C PHE A 6 26.36 -27.24 65.79
N GLU A 7 25.73 -28.41 65.91
CA GLU A 7 24.85 -29.00 64.89
C GLU A 7 23.59 -28.17 64.62
N GLU A 8 23.01 -27.53 65.65
CA GLU A 8 21.83 -26.68 65.52
C GLU A 8 22.16 -25.39 64.75
N VAL A 9 23.36 -24.84 64.97
CA VAL A 9 23.86 -23.66 64.25
C VAL A 9 24.05 -23.97 62.77
N GLU A 10 24.63 -25.14 62.44
CA GLU A 10 24.78 -25.57 61.05
C GLU A 10 23.43 -25.85 60.37
N LEU A 11 22.48 -26.44 61.08
CA LEU A 11 21.13 -26.71 60.57
C LEU A 11 20.40 -25.40 60.26
N ASN A 12 20.48 -24.42 61.17
CA ASN A 12 19.90 -23.10 60.96
C ASN A 12 20.52 -22.40 59.75
N LYS A 13 21.84 -22.48 59.57
CA LYS A 13 22.51 -21.94 58.38
C LYS A 13 21.96 -22.54 57.09
N LYS A 14 21.82 -23.87 57.02
CA LYS A 14 21.24 -24.56 55.86
C LYS A 14 19.78 -24.16 55.64
N HIS A 15 19.01 -23.97 56.72
CA HIS A 15 17.63 -23.52 56.64
C HIS A 15 17.52 -22.14 55.99
N GLU A 16 18.32 -21.18 56.44
CA GLU A 16 18.36 -19.83 55.87
C GLU A 16 18.78 -19.85 54.39
N GLU A 17 19.74 -20.69 54.02
CA GLU A 17 20.12 -20.88 52.61
C GLU A 17 18.96 -21.43 51.76
N ILE A 18 18.18 -22.38 52.29
CA ILE A 18 16.99 -22.93 51.62
C ILE A 18 15.91 -21.87 51.48
N LEU A 19 15.64 -21.09 52.54
CA LEU A 19 14.69 -20.00 52.50
C LEU A 19 15.08 -18.92 51.48
N GLY A 20 16.37 -18.54 51.44
CA GLY A 20 16.89 -17.60 50.46
C GLY A 20 16.70 -18.09 49.02
N LYS A 21 17.05 -19.35 48.74
CA LYS A 21 16.82 -19.97 47.41
C LYS A 21 15.34 -19.99 47.03
N ARG A 22 14.46 -20.33 47.99
CA ARG A 22 13.01 -20.35 47.78
C ARG A 22 12.46 -18.96 47.47
N ALA A 23 12.89 -17.93 48.20
CA ALA A 23 12.47 -16.55 47.98
C ALA A 23 12.83 -16.07 46.57
N VAL A 24 14.08 -16.32 46.14
CA VAL A 24 14.53 -15.98 44.78
C VAL A 24 13.71 -16.70 43.71
N LEU A 25 13.45 -18.00 43.87
CA LEU A 25 12.66 -18.77 42.91
C LEU A 25 11.23 -18.25 42.81
N LEU A 26 10.58 -17.94 43.95
CA LEU A 26 9.22 -17.39 43.97
C LEU A 26 9.17 -16.04 43.26
N GLN A 27 10.12 -15.15 43.54
CA GLN A 27 10.21 -13.85 42.86
C GLN A 27 10.38 -14.00 41.34
N GLN A 28 11.21 -14.95 40.90
CA GLN A 28 11.38 -15.23 39.46
C GLN A 28 10.11 -15.77 38.83
N MET A 29 9.39 -16.67 39.52
CA MET A 29 8.13 -17.23 39.03
C MET A 29 7.05 -16.15 38.89
N GLU A 30 6.92 -15.27 39.89
CA GLU A 30 5.97 -14.16 39.87
C GLU A 30 6.26 -13.19 38.73
N SER A 31 7.53 -12.80 38.55
CA SER A 31 7.96 -11.93 37.46
C SER A 31 7.64 -12.52 36.08
N ARG A 32 7.93 -13.81 35.87
CA ARG A 32 7.62 -14.51 34.62
C ARG A 32 6.11 -14.60 34.37
N TYR A 33 5.34 -14.85 35.42
CA TYR A 33 3.89 -14.91 35.33
C TYR A 33 3.30 -13.57 34.89
N GLU A 34 3.69 -12.47 35.53
CA GLU A 34 3.20 -11.13 35.17
C GLU A 34 3.66 -10.70 33.76
N GLN A 35 4.88 -11.07 33.36
CA GLN A 35 5.34 -10.84 31.99
C GLN A 35 4.49 -11.63 30.98
N GLN A 36 4.17 -12.90 31.25
CA GLN A 36 3.34 -13.69 30.35
C GLN A 36 1.90 -13.14 30.29
N LYS A 37 1.35 -12.75 31.43
CA LYS A 37 0.01 -12.18 31.56
C LYS A 37 -0.12 -10.86 30.78
N SER A 38 0.86 -9.97 30.89
CA SER A 38 0.90 -8.72 30.12
C SER A 38 1.05 -8.97 28.62
N LYS A 39 1.93 -9.89 28.19
CA LYS A 39 2.06 -10.30 26.78
C LYS A 39 0.76 -10.85 26.21
N ARG A 40 0.07 -11.73 26.94
CA ARG A 40 -1.25 -12.27 26.51
C ARG A 40 -2.29 -11.16 26.37
N LYS A 41 -2.38 -10.25 27.35
CA LYS A 41 -3.29 -9.09 27.26
C LYS A 41 -3.01 -8.24 26.03
N GLN A 42 -1.73 -7.98 25.74
CA GLN A 42 -1.34 -7.21 24.55
C GLN A 42 -1.69 -7.95 23.26
N GLN A 43 -1.44 -9.25 23.19
CA GLN A 43 -1.77 -10.08 22.03
C GLN A 43 -3.27 -10.10 21.75
N VAL A 44 -4.11 -10.24 22.78
CA VAL A 44 -5.57 -10.19 22.63
C VAL A 44 -6.01 -8.85 22.06
N LYS A 45 -5.49 -7.73 22.58
CA LYS A 45 -5.81 -6.39 22.05
C LYS A 45 -5.41 -6.23 20.58
N LEU A 46 -4.21 -6.66 20.21
CA LEU A 46 -3.75 -6.61 18.83
C LEU A 46 -4.59 -7.49 17.91
N SER A 47 -4.93 -8.70 18.36
CA SER A 47 -5.79 -9.63 17.62
C SER A 47 -7.18 -9.06 17.42
N GLN A 48 -7.76 -8.42 18.45
CA GLN A 48 -9.06 -7.80 18.36
C GLN A 48 -9.06 -6.61 17.38
N ALA A 49 -8.07 -5.72 17.49
CA ALA A 49 -7.94 -4.59 16.56
C ALA A 49 -7.73 -5.06 15.11
N ALA A 50 -6.93 -6.12 14.90
CA ALA A 50 -6.76 -6.72 13.59
C ALA A 50 -8.06 -7.34 13.07
N HIS A 51 -8.83 -8.00 13.93
CA HIS A 51 -10.13 -8.57 13.59
C HIS A 51 -11.14 -7.49 13.17
N GLU A 52 -11.26 -6.41 13.95
CA GLU A 52 -12.13 -5.27 13.66
C GLU A 52 -11.77 -4.61 12.32
N ARG A 53 -10.47 -4.35 12.09
CA ARG A 53 -9.98 -3.81 10.81
C ARG A 53 -10.31 -4.75 9.63
N ASN A 54 -10.08 -6.05 9.80
CA ASN A 54 -10.33 -7.02 8.74
C ASN A 54 -11.84 -7.14 8.45
N ALA A 55 -12.70 -7.07 9.47
CA ALA A 55 -14.15 -7.06 9.29
C ALA A 55 -14.60 -5.84 8.47
N GLN A 56 -14.06 -4.65 8.76
CA GLN A 56 -14.36 -3.45 7.99
C GLN A 56 -13.92 -3.59 6.52
N LEU A 57 -12.70 -4.09 6.28
CA LEU A 57 -12.19 -4.31 4.93
C LEU A 57 -13.07 -5.29 4.14
N LEU A 58 -13.52 -6.38 4.78
CA LEU A 58 -14.42 -7.35 4.15
C LEU A 58 -15.77 -6.72 3.79
N GLN A 59 -16.32 -5.88 4.68
CA GLN A 59 -17.56 -5.14 4.41
C GLN A 59 -17.40 -4.18 3.23
N ASP A 60 -16.28 -3.46 3.16
CA ASP A 60 -16.00 -2.52 2.07
C ASP A 60 -15.81 -3.26 0.74
N LEU A 61 -15.08 -4.39 0.74
CA LEU A 61 -14.93 -5.26 -0.42
C LEU A 61 -16.28 -5.78 -0.91
N GLN A 62 -17.14 -6.27 0.00
CA GLN A 62 -18.48 -6.75 -0.35
C GLN A 62 -19.34 -5.62 -0.94
N LYS A 63 -19.24 -4.39 -0.39
CA LYS A 63 -19.94 -3.23 -0.92
C LYS A 63 -19.45 -2.89 -2.34
N MET A 64 -18.15 -2.92 -2.58
CA MET A 64 -17.58 -2.70 -3.91
C MET A 64 -18.01 -3.80 -4.89
N GLU A 65 -17.98 -5.06 -4.47
CA GLU A 65 -18.43 -6.18 -5.27
C GLU A 65 -19.90 -6.04 -5.67
N ASN A 66 -20.78 -5.72 -4.72
CA ASN A 66 -22.20 -5.51 -5.00
C ASN A 66 -22.42 -4.36 -6.00
N ARG A 67 -21.65 -3.27 -5.88
CA ARG A 67 -21.68 -2.16 -6.85
C ARG A 67 -21.22 -2.59 -8.24
N LEU A 68 -20.22 -3.46 -8.33
CA LEU A 68 -19.76 -4.02 -9.61
C LEU A 68 -20.79 -4.97 -10.21
N ARG A 69 -21.36 -5.88 -9.41
CA ARG A 69 -22.39 -6.83 -9.85
C ARG A 69 -23.66 -6.13 -10.34
N THR A 70 -24.04 -5.02 -9.71
CA THR A 70 -25.23 -4.24 -10.09
C THR A 70 -24.97 -3.30 -11.26
N ARG A 71 -23.71 -3.07 -11.65
CA ARG A 71 -23.37 -2.23 -12.78
C ARG A 71 -23.74 -2.97 -14.07
N LYS A 72 -24.52 -2.32 -14.93
CA LYS A 72 -24.78 -2.86 -16.27
C LYS A 72 -23.47 -2.89 -17.05
N LEU A 73 -23.14 -4.06 -17.60
CA LEU A 73 -22.01 -4.20 -18.51
C LEU A 73 -22.23 -3.35 -19.77
N PRO A 74 -21.17 -2.73 -20.32
CA PRO A 74 -21.24 -2.10 -21.64
C PRO A 74 -21.71 -3.10 -22.70
N HIS A 75 -22.32 -2.59 -23.78
CA HIS A 75 -22.71 -3.43 -24.91
C HIS A 75 -21.49 -4.21 -25.45
N PRO A 76 -21.64 -5.49 -25.87
CA PRO A 76 -20.52 -6.32 -26.30
C PRO A 76 -19.62 -5.68 -27.36
N ASP A 77 -20.17 -4.86 -28.26
CA ASP A 77 -19.38 -4.15 -29.26
C ASP A 77 -18.37 -3.18 -28.64
N ILE A 78 -18.77 -2.49 -27.57
CA ILE A 78 -17.89 -1.55 -26.83
C ILE A 78 -16.77 -2.34 -26.16
N LEU A 79 -17.08 -3.49 -25.54
CA LEU A 79 -16.09 -4.38 -24.94
C LEU A 79 -15.11 -4.93 -25.99
N SER A 80 -15.61 -5.30 -27.16
CA SER A 80 -14.79 -5.78 -28.28
C SER A 80 -13.86 -4.70 -28.83
N LEU A 81 -14.34 -3.45 -28.84
CA LEU A 81 -13.57 -2.30 -29.30
C LEU A 81 -12.48 -1.97 -28.28
N GLU A 82 -12.82 -1.93 -26.99
CA GLU A 82 -11.87 -1.71 -25.91
C GLU A 82 -10.76 -2.76 -25.90
N THR A 83 -11.12 -4.04 -26.06
CA THR A 83 -10.15 -5.15 -26.11
C THR A 83 -9.20 -5.00 -27.30
N ARG A 84 -9.73 -4.72 -28.50
CA ARG A 84 -8.90 -4.49 -29.69
C ARG A 84 -8.04 -3.24 -29.58
N TYR A 85 -8.57 -2.19 -28.95
CA TYR A 85 -7.83 -0.95 -28.70
C TYR A 85 -6.63 -1.21 -27.79
N TRP A 86 -6.83 -1.85 -26.64
CA TRP A 86 -5.72 -2.16 -25.73
C TRP A 86 -4.68 -3.10 -26.35
N ALA A 87 -5.11 -4.10 -27.13
CA ALA A 87 -4.19 -4.95 -27.89
C ALA A 87 -3.36 -4.14 -28.91
N SER A 88 -3.97 -3.19 -29.61
CA SER A 88 -3.26 -2.29 -30.52
C SER A 88 -2.31 -1.34 -29.79
N VAL A 89 -2.68 -0.86 -28.59
CA VAL A 89 -1.80 -0.05 -27.75
C VAL A 89 -0.57 -0.87 -27.34
N GLU A 90 -0.76 -2.11 -26.87
CA GLU A 90 0.33 -3.01 -26.51
C GLU A 90 1.26 -3.32 -27.70
N GLU A 91 0.70 -3.53 -28.89
CA GLU A 91 1.46 -3.72 -30.12
C GLU A 91 2.31 -2.48 -30.48
N LYS A 92 1.78 -1.29 -30.23
CA LYS A 92 2.44 -0.02 -30.55
C LYS A 92 3.39 0.49 -29.47
N ILE A 93 3.28 0.03 -28.23
CA ILE A 93 4.16 0.46 -27.12
C ILE A 93 5.66 0.42 -27.50
N PRO A 94 6.20 -0.63 -28.15
CA PRO A 94 7.62 -0.67 -28.53
C PRO A 94 8.04 0.45 -29.49
N GLU A 95 7.20 0.81 -30.48
CA GLU A 95 7.47 1.91 -31.42
C GLU A 95 7.53 3.26 -30.69
N TRP A 96 6.77 3.39 -29.60
CA TRP A 96 6.69 4.61 -28.79
C TRP A 96 7.69 4.64 -27.64
N GLU A 97 8.26 3.51 -27.23
CA GLU A 97 9.11 3.38 -26.03
C GLU A 97 10.26 4.38 -26.04
N SER A 98 10.99 4.49 -27.15
CA SER A 98 12.13 5.42 -27.26
C SER A 98 11.71 6.89 -27.14
N PHE A 99 10.56 7.26 -27.69
CA PHE A 99 10.00 8.61 -27.58
C PHE A 99 9.48 8.90 -26.17
N LEU A 100 8.72 7.97 -25.59
CA LEU A 100 8.15 8.09 -24.23
C LEU A 100 9.24 8.17 -23.16
N LEU A 101 10.39 7.53 -23.40
CA LEU A 101 11.57 7.64 -22.54
C LEU A 101 12.42 8.89 -22.82
N GLY A 102 12.04 9.74 -23.77
CA GLY A 102 12.72 10.99 -24.13
C GLY A 102 14.02 10.79 -24.91
N LYS A 103 14.23 9.61 -25.50
CA LYS A 103 15.48 9.19 -26.15
C LYS A 103 15.42 9.14 -27.68
N GLY A 104 14.26 9.40 -28.28
CA GLY A 104 14.05 9.28 -29.71
C GLY A 104 13.04 10.29 -30.28
N PRO A 105 13.03 10.47 -31.61
CA PRO A 105 12.04 11.29 -32.29
C PRO A 105 10.65 10.68 -32.16
N HIS A 106 9.61 11.50 -32.33
CA HIS A 106 8.23 11.04 -32.30
C HIS A 106 8.01 9.99 -33.41
N PRO A 107 7.33 8.85 -33.15
CA PRO A 107 7.20 7.76 -34.12
C PRO A 107 6.43 8.14 -35.41
N SER A 108 5.68 9.25 -35.42
CA SER A 108 5.07 9.82 -36.64
C SER A 108 5.89 10.93 -37.32
N SER A 109 7.12 11.18 -36.87
CA SER A 109 8.02 12.16 -37.49
C SER A 109 8.63 11.55 -38.75
N ASP A 110 8.03 11.88 -39.89
CA ASP A 110 8.55 11.51 -41.21
C ASP A 110 9.97 12.09 -41.42
N PRO A 111 11.03 11.28 -41.62
CA PRO A 111 12.38 11.80 -41.87
C PRO A 111 12.51 12.47 -43.25
N SER A 112 11.47 12.38 -44.09
CA SER A 112 11.43 12.92 -45.44
C SER A 112 10.98 14.39 -45.53
N ARG A 113 10.52 15.01 -44.43
CA ARG A 113 10.15 16.43 -44.41
C ARG A 113 11.32 17.31 -43.97
N THR A 114 12.13 17.73 -44.94
CA THR A 114 13.19 18.72 -44.71
C THR A 114 12.62 20.06 -44.15
N PRO A 115 13.37 20.81 -43.32
CA PRO A 115 12.86 22.05 -42.67
C PRO A 115 12.71 23.26 -43.60
N LYS A 116 12.72 23.06 -44.93
CA LYS A 116 12.86 24.15 -45.91
C LYS A 116 11.58 24.46 -46.68
N GLN A 117 10.39 24.38 -46.09
CA GLN A 117 9.19 25.02 -46.66
C GLN A 117 8.22 25.55 -45.58
N GLN A 118 8.74 26.37 -44.67
CA GLN A 118 7.93 27.29 -43.87
C GLN A 118 8.49 28.71 -44.00
N LYS A 119 8.66 29.18 -45.24
CA LYS A 119 8.87 30.61 -45.51
C LYS A 119 8.46 30.92 -46.94
N GLN A 120 7.16 31.09 -47.14
CA GLN A 120 6.59 32.11 -48.01
C GLN A 120 5.08 31.91 -48.07
N LYS A 121 4.35 32.88 -47.50
CA LYS A 121 3.34 33.72 -48.19
C LYS A 121 2.28 34.16 -47.18
N THR A 122 2.66 35.09 -46.31
CA THR A 122 1.71 35.94 -45.59
C THR A 122 1.26 37.06 -46.52
N LEU A 123 0.01 37.03 -46.96
CA LEU A 123 -0.86 38.20 -47.15
C LEU A 123 -2.33 37.71 -47.22
N PRO A 124 -3.30 38.56 -46.88
CA PRO A 124 -4.35 38.22 -45.94
C PRO A 124 -5.71 38.16 -46.62
N ARG A 125 -6.54 37.18 -46.23
CA ARG A 125 -7.99 37.34 -46.26
C ARG A 125 -8.70 36.30 -45.42
N ASP A 126 -9.44 36.82 -44.45
CA ASP A 126 -10.74 36.41 -43.93
C ASP A 126 -11.24 35.04 -44.40
N HIS A 127 -11.43 34.10 -43.46
CA HIS A 127 -12.66 33.31 -43.30
C HIS A 127 -12.61 32.59 -41.94
N ALA A 128 -13.69 32.73 -41.19
CA ALA A 128 -13.91 32.08 -39.89
C ALA A 128 -13.94 30.55 -40.03
N THR A 129 -13.39 29.84 -39.04
CA THR A 129 -13.97 28.64 -38.39
C THR A 129 -13.05 28.27 -37.24
N THR A 130 -13.46 28.56 -36.00
CA THR A 130 -12.80 28.06 -34.80
C THR A 130 -13.13 26.57 -34.68
N GLN A 131 -12.23 25.70 -35.10
CA GLN A 131 -12.31 24.28 -34.77
C GLN A 131 -11.84 24.07 -33.35
N ASP A 132 -12.82 23.80 -32.50
CA ASP A 132 -12.69 23.14 -31.22
C ASP A 132 -12.13 21.72 -31.46
N GLY A 133 -10.98 21.44 -30.86
CA GLY A 133 -10.13 20.30 -31.21
C GLY A 133 -9.42 19.74 -29.99
N ALA A 134 -10.17 19.04 -29.16
CA ALA A 134 -9.77 17.86 -28.41
C ALA A 134 -8.46 17.95 -27.60
N LEU A 135 -8.53 18.60 -26.44
CA LEU A 135 -7.74 18.21 -25.27
C LEU A 135 -8.68 17.54 -24.26
N PRO A 136 -8.34 16.38 -23.67
CA PRO A 136 -9.13 15.83 -22.58
C PRO A 136 -9.04 16.78 -21.37
N PRO A 137 -10.15 17.03 -20.65
CA PRO A 137 -10.14 17.92 -19.50
C PRO A 137 -9.26 17.32 -18.39
N ARG A 138 -8.20 18.04 -18.01
CA ARG A 138 -7.38 17.69 -16.85
C ARG A 138 -8.17 17.97 -15.56
N PRO A 139 -8.09 17.12 -14.53
CA PRO A 139 -8.73 17.39 -13.25
C PRO A 139 -8.04 18.58 -12.55
N ILE A 140 -8.82 19.60 -12.22
CA ILE A 140 -8.39 20.74 -11.41
C ILE A 140 -8.31 20.26 -9.96
N LEU A 141 -7.09 20.10 -9.44
CA LEU A 141 -6.85 19.92 -8.00
C LEU A 141 -7.18 21.25 -7.30
N LYS A 142 -8.36 21.31 -6.68
CA LYS A 142 -8.70 22.41 -5.76
C LYS A 142 -7.91 22.20 -4.47
N HIS A 143 -6.92 23.06 -4.22
CA HIS A 143 -6.34 23.20 -2.89
C HIS A 143 -7.43 23.67 -1.93
N VAL A 144 -7.72 22.85 -0.93
CA VAL A 144 -8.52 23.25 0.24
C VAL A 144 -7.56 23.96 1.20
N LYS A 145 -7.91 25.20 1.55
CA LYS A 145 -7.31 25.95 2.66
C LYS A 145 -7.92 25.49 3.98
#